data_AF-A0A945ZX57-F1
#
_entry.id   AF-A0A945ZX57-F1
#
_cell.length_a   1.000
_cell.length_b   1.000
_cell.length_c   1.000
_cell.angle_alpha   90.00
_cell.angle_beta   90.00
_cell.angle_gamma   90.00
#
_symmetry.space_group_name_H-M   'P 1'
#
loop_
_entity.id
_entity.type
_entity.pdbx_description
1 polymer ?
#
loop_
_entity_poly.entity_id
_entity_poly.type
_entity_poly.pdbx_seq_one_letter_code
_entity_poly.pdbx_strand_id
1 'polypeptide(L)' 'MYGNKNSTLTISSDKVKEPVAVRYGWKNYLKGNLYNTKGLPASSFRSDNW' A
#
# COMPACT_ATOMS: atom_id res chain seq x y z
N MET A 1 21.79 -9.52 10.84
CA MET A 1 21.24 -8.17 11.09
C MET A 1 19.73 -8.28 11.14
N TYR A 2 19.16 -8.08 12.33
CA TYR A 2 17.82 -8.48 12.72
C TYR A 2 16.74 -7.65 12.04
N GLY A 3 16.10 -8.20 11.00
CA GLY A 3 14.92 -7.60 10.39
C GLY A 3 13.70 -7.83 11.28
N ASN A 4 13.22 -6.78 11.94
CA ASN A 4 11.91 -6.82 12.59
C ASN A 4 10.84 -7.12 11.54
N LYS A 5 10.13 -8.25 11.71
CA LYS A 5 9.09 -8.77 10.80
C LYS A 5 7.76 -7.99 10.87
N ASN A 6 7.79 -6.67 10.95
CA ASN A 6 6.57 -5.85 10.93
C ASN A 6 6.45 -5.11 9.60
N SER A 7 6.05 -5.82 8.54
CA SER A 7 5.71 -5.25 7.23
C SER A 7 4.25 -4.80 7.20
N THR A 8 3.86 -3.95 8.15
CA THR A 8 2.49 -3.44 8.28
C THR A 8 2.40 -2.03 7.70
N LEU A 9 1.39 -1.75 6.89
CA LEU A 9 1.12 -0.43 6.32
C LEU A 9 -0.14 0.16 6.98
N THR A 10 -0.01 1.33 7.60
CA THR A 10 -1.15 2.08 8.13
C THR A 10 -1.67 3.04 7.06
N ILE A 11 -3.00 3.13 6.95
CA ILE A 11 -3.73 3.87 5.93
C ILE A 11 -4.82 4.69 6.62
N SER A 12 -5.01 5.93 6.16
CA SER A 12 -6.04 6.84 6.66
C SER A 12 -6.60 7.71 5.55
N SER A 13 -7.81 8.21 5.75
CA SER A 13 -8.46 9.16 4.84
C SER A 13 -9.48 10.01 5.59
N ASP A 14 -9.41 11.33 5.44
CA ASP A 14 -10.39 12.24 6.05
C ASP A 14 -11.80 12.06 5.48
N LYS A 15 -11.89 11.50 4.26
CA LYS A 15 -13.16 11.27 3.55
C LYS A 15 -13.74 9.88 3.78
N VAL A 16 -12.94 8.92 4.27
CA VAL A 16 -13.35 7.52 4.47
C VAL A 16 -13.03 7.13 5.91
N LYS A 17 -14.03 7.24 6.78
CA LYS A 17 -13.90 6.99 8.22
C LYS A 17 -13.66 5.52 8.56
N GLU A 18 -14.23 4.60 7.77
CA GLU A 18 -14.16 3.16 7.97
C GLU A 18 -13.67 2.48 6.68
N PRO A 19 -12.34 2.40 6.46
CA PRO A 19 -11.78 1.80 5.25
C PRO A 19 -12.01 0.27 5.23
N VAL A 20 -12.74 -0.23 4.24
CA VAL A 20 -12.97 -1.68 4.04
C VAL A 20 -12.01 -2.32 3.03
N ALA A 21 -11.48 -1.53 2.11
CA ALA A 21 -10.52 -1.97 1.11
C ALA A 21 -9.67 -0.80 0.62
N VAL A 22 -8.50 -1.13 0.07
CA VAL A 22 -7.59 -0.16 -0.54
C VAL A 22 -7.15 -0.60 -1.92
N ARG A 23 -6.85 0.41 -2.75
CA ARG A 23 -6.27 0.23 -4.07
C ARG A 23 -5.06 1.13 -4.21
N TYR A 24 -3.94 0.53 -4.61
CA TYR A 24 -2.71 1.24 -4.93
C TYR A 24 -2.47 1.21 -6.45
N GLY A 25 -2.05 2.35 -7.01
CA GLY A 25 -1.72 2.44 -8.44
C GLY A 25 -2.92 2.27 -9.38
N TRP A 26 -4.02 2.98 -9.13
CA TRP A 26 -5.26 2.90 -9.93
C TRP A 26 -5.20 3.62 -11.30
N LYS A 27 -4.17 4.44 -11.54
CA LYS A 27 -3.98 5.20 -12.78
C LYS A 27 -3.11 4.44 -13.77
N ASN A 28 -3.28 4.70 -15.08
CA ASN A 28 -2.47 4.13 -16.17
C ASN A 28 -0.97 4.36 -15.99
N TYR A 29 -0.61 5.51 -15.43
CA TYR A 29 0.76 5.84 -15.04
C TYR A 29 0.72 6.43 -13.63
N LEU A 30 1.56 5.90 -12.74
CA LEU A 30 1.83 6.51 -11.45
C LEU A 30 3.32 6.61 -11.20
N LYS A 31 3.75 7.68 -10.53
CA LYS A 31 5.04 7.71 -9.86
C LYS A 31 4.87 7.02 -8.50
N GLY A 32 5.37 5.80 -8.39
CA GLY A 32 5.28 4.99 -7.17
C GLY A 32 6.02 5.63 -5.99
N ASN A 33 5.35 5.67 -4.84
CA ASN A 33 5.84 6.17 -3.55
C ASN A 33 5.84 5.11 -2.44
N LEU A 34 5.40 3.88 -2.73
CA LEU A 34 5.36 2.77 -1.78
C LEU A 34 6.50 1.80 -2.07
N TYR A 35 7.36 1.58 -1.08
CA TYR A 35 8.55 0.72 -1.18
C TYR A 35 8.62 -0.21 0.02
N ASN A 36 9.15 -1.41 -0.19
CA ASN A 36 9.42 -2.33 0.91
C ASN A 36 10.71 -1.94 1.67
N THR A 37 11.03 -2.69 2.73
CA THR A 37 12.23 -2.47 3.56
C THR A 37 13.55 -2.68 2.82
N LYS A 38 13.52 -3.23 1.60
CA LYS A 38 14.67 -3.40 0.71
C LYS A 38 14.74 -2.31 -0.37
N GLY A 39 13.88 -1.30 -0.32
CA GLY A 39 13.83 -0.21 -1.29
C GLY A 39 13.26 -0.60 -2.65
N LEU A 40 12.61 -1.76 -2.75
CA LEU A 40 11.94 -2.18 -3.99
C LEU A 40 10.53 -1.60 -4.06
N PRO A 41 10.10 -1.07 -5.22
CA PRO A 41 8.77 -0.49 -5.38
C PRO A 41 7.69 -1.56 -5.26
N ALA A 42 6.57 -1.20 -4.65
CA ALA A 42 5.37 -2.02 -4.67
C ALA A 42 4.70 -1.99 -6.05
N SER A 43 4.25 -3.16 -6.52
CA SER A 43 3.36 -3.24 -7.69
C SER A 43 1.97 -2.69 -7.34
N SER A 44 1.17 -2.36 -8.35
CA SER A 44 -0.24 -2.03 -8.15
C SER A 44 -0.98 -3.22 -7.54
N PHE A 45 -1.92 -2.94 -6.62
CA PHE A 45 -2.70 -3.99 -5.95
C PHE A 45 -4.06 -3.46 -5.49
N ARG A 46 -4.94 -4.41 -5.17
CA ARG A 46 -6.23 -4.22 -4.50
C ARG A 46 -6.31 -5.18 -3.33
N SER A 47 -6.99 -4.79 -2.26
CA SER A 47 -7.22 -5.65 -1.09
C SER A 47 -8.62 -6.23 -1.01
N ASP A 48 -9.51 -5.87 -1.94
CA ASP A 48 -10.86 -6.45 -2.04
C ASP A 48 -10.88 -7.70 -2.91
N ASN A 49 -12.02 -8.42 -2.88
CA ASN A 49 -12.17 -9.75 -3.47
C ASN A 49 -13.21 -9.79 -4.60
N TRP A 50 -13.25 -8.75 -5.45
CA TRP A 50 -14.10 -8.73 -6.66
C TRP A 50 -13.85 -9.94 -7.56
#